data_AF-A0A8T4FTL3-F1
#
_entry.id   AF-A0A8T4FTL3-F1
#
_cell.length_a   1.000
_cell.length_b   1.000
_cell.length_c   1.000
_cell.angle_alpha   90.00
_cell.angle_beta   90.00
_cell.angle_gamma   90.00
#
_symmetry.space_group_name_H-M   'P 1'
#
loop_
_entity.id
_entity.type
_entity.pdbx_description
1 polymer ?
#
loop_
_entity_poly.entity_id
_entity_poly.type
_entity_poly.pdbx_seq_one_letter_code
_entity_poly.pdbx_strand_id
1 'polypeptide(L)'
;MRDWKEIAASVLPSEFELEEWDFPEYSEEALIKCRNLCKENVCGTYGCSWSCPPGFSSDLQELSEKYGKVAVIKRRFEVDLSDSERLDGLAGELQSSVRDLVLAMRREGYECLGFADGACRYCGK
;
A
#
# COMPACT_ATOMS: atom_id res chain seq x y z
N MET A 1 -9.49 21.39 -5.20
CA MET A 1 -8.78 20.20 -4.70
C MET A 1 -7.30 20.58 -4.64
N ARG A 2 -6.69 20.56 -3.45
CA ARG A 2 -5.25 20.83 -3.29
C ARG A 2 -4.43 19.75 -3.98
N ASP A 3 -3.21 20.06 -4.40
CA ASP A 3 -2.31 19.06 -5.00
C ASP A 3 -1.99 17.95 -3.98
N TRP A 4 -1.93 16.69 -4.41
CA TRP A 4 -1.76 15.57 -3.49
C TRP A 4 -0.41 15.61 -2.76
N LYS A 5 0.64 16.17 -3.37
CA LYS A 5 1.95 16.33 -2.72
C LYS A 5 1.92 17.39 -1.64
N GLU A 6 1.13 18.46 -1.81
CA GLU A 6 0.88 19.45 -0.75
C GLU A 6 0.12 18.82 0.42
N ILE A 7 -0.87 17.97 0.14
CA ILE A 7 -1.58 17.20 1.16
C ILE A 7 -0.60 16.28 1.88
N ALA A 8 0.21 15.52 1.14
CA ALA A 8 1.22 14.63 1.71
C ALA A 8 2.21 15.36 2.62
N ALA A 9 2.74 16.51 2.18
CA ALA A 9 3.65 17.32 2.99
C ALA A 9 3.03 17.82 4.31
N SER A 10 1.69 17.87 4.41
CA SER A 10 0.99 18.29 5.63
C SER A 10 0.74 17.16 6.64
N VAL A 11 0.88 15.89 6.24
CA VAL A 11 0.56 14.72 7.08
C VAL A 11 1.69 13.70 7.19
N LEU A 12 2.63 13.72 6.25
CA LEU A 12 3.77 12.81 6.24
C LEU A 12 5.02 13.47 6.83
N PRO A 13 5.89 12.69 7.49
CA PRO A 13 7.24 13.13 7.82
C PRO A 13 8.03 13.56 6.56
N SER A 14 8.93 14.53 6.74
CA SER A 14 9.74 15.10 5.65
C SER A 14 10.69 14.10 4.97
N GLU A 15 10.94 12.96 5.60
CA GLU A 15 11.81 11.90 5.10
C GLU A 15 11.15 11.04 4.00
N PHE A 16 9.88 11.24 3.73
CA PHE A 16 9.19 10.56 2.63
C PHE A 16 9.51 11.22 1.29
N GLU A 17 10.01 10.40 0.36
CA GLU A 17 10.11 10.73 -1.06
C GLU A 17 8.73 10.54 -1.71
N LEU A 18 8.29 11.52 -2.49
CA LEU A 18 6.98 11.55 -3.15
C LEU A 18 7.14 11.47 -4.66
N GLU A 19 6.59 10.43 -5.27
CA GLU A 19 6.64 10.19 -6.70
C GLU A 19 5.24 9.97 -7.26
N GLU A 20 5.04 10.31 -8.54
CA GLU A 20 3.81 10.00 -9.26
C GLU A 20 4.16 9.08 -10.43
N TRP A 21 3.53 7.93 -10.47
CA TRP A 21 3.75 6.91 -11.50
C TRP A 21 2.47 6.67 -12.29
N ASP A 22 2.62 6.14 -13.51
CA ASP A 22 1.51 5.53 -14.22
C ASP A 22 1.08 4.23 -13.54
N PHE A 23 -0.14 3.78 -13.81
CA PHE A 23 -0.56 2.46 -13.35
C PHE A 23 0.39 1.40 -13.93
N PRO A 24 0.96 0.52 -13.09
CA PRO A 24 1.99 -0.41 -13.54
C PRO A 24 1.42 -1.39 -14.57
N GLU A 25 2.16 -1.60 -15.66
CA GLU A 25 1.87 -2.67 -16.60
C GLU A 25 2.05 -4.04 -15.94
N TYR A 26 1.17 -4.98 -16.26
CA TYR A 26 1.24 -6.34 -15.75
C TYR A 26 0.88 -7.35 -16.85
N SER A 27 1.45 -8.54 -16.77
CA SER A 27 1.07 -9.66 -17.64
C SER A 27 0.11 -10.61 -16.91
N GLU A 28 -0.68 -11.37 -17.66
CA GLU A 28 -1.57 -12.38 -17.09
C GLU A 28 -0.79 -13.44 -16.32
N GLU A 29 0.40 -13.83 -16.80
CA GLU A 29 1.28 -14.78 -16.12
C GLU A 29 1.76 -14.23 -14.77
N ALA A 30 2.10 -12.95 -14.70
CA ALA A 30 2.50 -12.30 -13.45
C ALA A 30 1.35 -12.29 -12.45
N LEU A 31 0.12 -12.03 -12.91
CA LEU A 31 -1.07 -12.08 -12.05
C LEU A 31 -1.32 -13.47 -11.48
N ILE A 32 -1.28 -14.50 -12.34
CA ILE A 32 -1.49 -15.89 -11.93
C ILE A 32 -0.42 -16.28 -10.90
N LYS A 33 0.85 -15.94 -11.16
CA LYS A 33 1.95 -16.19 -10.24
C LYS A 33 1.72 -15.54 -8.88
N CYS A 34 1.40 -14.24 -8.83
CA CYS A 34 1.16 -13.53 -7.58
C CYS A 34 -0.04 -14.11 -6.81
N ARG A 35 -1.13 -14.44 -7.51
CA ARG A 35 -2.31 -15.09 -6.89
C ARG A 35 -1.97 -16.46 -6.29
N ASN A 36 -1.11 -17.24 -6.96
CA ASN A 36 -0.68 -18.54 -6.42
C ASN A 36 0.20 -18.36 -5.18
N LEU A 37 1.12 -17.39 -5.15
CA LEU A 37 1.91 -17.08 -3.96
C LEU A 37 1.03 -16.68 -2.76
N CYS A 38 -0.06 -15.93 -3.01
CA CYS A 38 -1.05 -15.64 -1.97
C CYS A 38 -1.72 -16.92 -1.47
N LYS A 39 -2.21 -17.80 -2.35
CA LYS A 39 -2.88 -19.07 -1.97
C LYS A 39 -1.95 -20.03 -1.23
N GLU A 40 -0.68 -20.06 -1.59
CA GLU A 40 0.39 -20.80 -0.90
C GLU A 40 0.74 -20.18 0.46
N ASN A 41 0.20 -18.99 0.75
CA ASN A 41 0.39 -18.26 1.99
C ASN A 41 1.87 -18.00 2.31
N VAL A 42 2.67 -17.65 1.31
CA VAL A 42 4.13 -17.43 1.46
C VAL A 42 4.43 -16.35 2.50
N CYS A 43 3.57 -15.33 2.64
CA CYS A 43 3.70 -14.28 3.65
C CYS A 43 3.10 -14.63 5.02
N GLY A 44 2.36 -15.75 5.15
CA GLY A 44 1.74 -16.19 6.39
C GLY A 44 0.43 -15.50 6.79
N THR A 45 -0.10 -14.59 5.97
CA THR A 45 -1.27 -13.74 6.32
C THR A 45 -2.46 -13.85 5.39
N TYR A 46 -2.50 -14.85 4.51
CA TYR A 46 -3.62 -15.09 3.60
C TYR A 46 -4.94 -15.28 4.36
N GLY A 47 -6.00 -14.57 3.95
CA GLY A 47 -7.30 -14.62 4.62
C GLY A 47 -7.36 -14.00 6.02
N CYS A 48 -6.28 -13.41 6.54
CA CYS A 48 -6.25 -12.83 7.90
C CYS A 48 -6.71 -11.37 7.96
N SER A 49 -7.06 -10.76 6.82
CA SER A 49 -7.44 -9.35 6.75
C SER A 49 -8.32 -9.06 5.53
N TRP A 50 -9.02 -7.92 5.57
CA TRP A 50 -9.84 -7.43 4.45
C TRP A 50 -9.04 -6.98 3.23
N SER A 51 -7.72 -6.78 3.36
CA SER A 51 -6.84 -6.42 2.24
C SER A 51 -6.20 -7.65 1.56
N CYS A 52 -6.30 -8.83 2.17
CA CYS A 52 -5.82 -10.07 1.58
C CYS A 52 -6.98 -10.80 0.89
N PRO A 53 -6.74 -11.61 -0.15
CA PRO A 53 -7.77 -12.51 -0.64
C PRO A 53 -8.20 -13.50 0.46
N PRO A 54 -9.49 -13.88 0.53
CA PRO A 54 -10.58 -13.45 -0.34
C PRO A 54 -11.22 -12.10 0.02
N GLY A 55 -10.79 -11.43 1.10
CA GLY A 55 -11.35 -10.14 1.55
C GLY A 55 -11.18 -8.99 0.56
N PHE A 56 -10.07 -8.97 -0.18
CA PHE A 56 -9.87 -8.12 -1.35
C PHE A 56 -9.71 -8.99 -2.59
N SER A 57 -10.64 -8.85 -3.54
CA SER A 57 -10.69 -9.65 -4.76
C SER A 57 -10.97 -8.82 -6.01
N SER A 58 -10.79 -7.50 -5.95
CA SER A 58 -10.98 -6.62 -7.11
C SER A 58 -10.09 -7.05 -8.26
N ASP A 59 -10.63 -6.92 -9.48
CA ASP A 59 -9.85 -7.14 -10.69
C ASP A 59 -8.83 -6.00 -10.86
N LEU A 60 -7.58 -6.33 -11.20
CA LEU A 60 -6.59 -5.30 -11.47
C LEU A 60 -6.96 -4.49 -12.71
N GLN A 61 -7.68 -5.08 -13.67
CA GLN A 61 -8.15 -4.38 -14.85
C GLN A 61 -9.13 -3.28 -14.44
N GLU A 62 -10.13 -3.59 -13.62
CA GLU A 62 -11.07 -2.60 -13.08
C GLU A 62 -10.35 -1.49 -12.30
N LEU A 63 -9.32 -1.84 -11.52
CA LEU A 63 -8.52 -0.85 -10.80
C LEU A 63 -7.74 0.05 -11.77
N SER A 64 -7.16 -0.50 -12.83
CA SER A 64 -6.41 0.26 -13.84
C SER A 64 -7.31 1.20 -14.65
N GLU A 65 -8.53 0.77 -14.96
CA GLU A 65 -9.53 1.58 -15.66
C GLU A 65 -10.07 2.70 -14.77
N LYS A 66 -10.22 2.43 -13.47
CA LYS A 66 -10.73 3.40 -12.49
C LYS A 66 -9.69 4.42 -12.05
N TYR A 67 -8.43 4.01 -11.89
CA TYR A 67 -7.35 4.86 -11.38
C TYR A 67 -6.23 4.99 -12.41
N GLY A 68 -6.07 6.20 -12.97
CA GLY A 68 -5.07 6.45 -14.02
C GLY A 68 -3.65 6.75 -13.54
N LYS A 69 -3.45 7.00 -12.23
CA LYS A 69 -2.15 7.39 -11.64
C LYS A 69 -1.97 6.74 -10.28
N VAL A 70 -0.70 6.54 -9.91
CA VAL A 70 -0.30 6.01 -8.60
C VAL A 70 0.55 7.06 -7.88
N ALA A 71 0.07 7.49 -6.71
CA ALA A 71 0.87 8.28 -5.78
C ALA A 71 1.74 7.33 -4.96
N VAL A 72 3.05 7.43 -5.11
CA VAL A 72 4.02 6.56 -4.43
C VAL A 72 4.74 7.37 -3.37
N ILE A 73 4.75 6.85 -2.14
CA ILE A 73 5.52 7.39 -1.03
C ILE A 73 6.56 6.37 -0.60
N LYS A 74 7.82 6.79 -0.42
CA LYS A 74 8.92 5.91 -0.06
C LYS A 74 9.72 6.53 1.06
N ARG A 75 10.22 5.70 1.97
CA ARG A 75 11.16 6.11 3.01
C ARG A 75 12.27 5.07 3.10
N ARG A 76 13.51 5.53 3.14
CA ARG A 76 14.69 4.67 3.37
C ARG A 76 15.09 4.74 4.84
N PHE A 77 15.54 3.62 5.38
CA PHE A 77 16.02 3.52 6.76
C PHE A 77 17.15 2.49 6.83
N GLU A 78 18.07 2.69 7.77
CA GLU A 78 19.07 1.70 8.14
C GLU A 78 18.53 0.85 9.30
N VAL A 79 18.57 -0.47 9.15
CA VAL A 79 18.07 -1.42 10.14
C VAL A 79 18.83 -2.73 10.05
N ASP A 80 19.06 -3.37 11.19
CA ASP A 80 19.54 -4.74 11.26
C ASP A 80 18.40 -5.69 10.86
N LEU A 81 18.61 -6.49 9.82
CA LEU A 81 17.58 -7.42 9.33
C LEU A 81 17.27 -8.56 10.33
N SER A 82 18.11 -8.77 11.35
CA SER A 82 17.83 -9.69 12.45
C SER A 82 16.95 -9.09 13.54
N ASP A 83 16.77 -7.77 13.57
CA ASP A 83 15.89 -7.07 14.51
C ASP A 83 14.44 -7.10 14.00
N SER A 84 13.79 -8.24 14.24
CA SER A 84 12.40 -8.46 13.83
C SER A 84 11.42 -7.45 14.44
N GLU A 85 11.66 -6.98 15.68
CA GLU A 85 10.77 -6.02 16.35
C GLU A 85 10.86 -4.65 15.67
N ARG A 86 12.07 -4.20 15.35
CA ARG A 86 12.25 -2.93 14.64
C ARG A 86 11.69 -2.98 13.23
N LEU A 87 11.89 -4.07 12.50
CA LEU A 87 11.29 -4.27 11.18
C LEU A 87 9.76 -4.24 11.24
N ASP A 88 9.18 -4.87 12.25
CA ASP A 88 7.73 -4.89 12.49
C ASP A 88 7.19 -3.48 12.75
N GLY A 89 7.86 -2.72 13.61
CA GLY A 89 7.54 -1.33 13.90
C GLY A 89 7.61 -0.43 12.66
N LEU A 90 8.66 -0.56 11.85
CA LEU A 90 8.83 0.20 10.61
C LEU A 90 7.71 -0.09 9.59
N ALA A 91 7.30 -1.35 9.47
CA ALA A 91 6.14 -1.71 8.64
C ALA A 91 4.84 -1.07 9.16
N GLY A 92 4.65 -1.04 10.48
CA GLY A 92 3.51 -0.35 11.11
C GLY A 92 3.51 1.17 10.89
N GLU A 93 4.67 1.81 10.99
CA GLU A 93 4.85 3.23 10.70
C GLU A 93 4.47 3.56 9.25
N LEU A 94 4.94 2.76 8.28
CA LEU A 94 4.62 2.93 6.86
C LEU A 94 3.11 2.77 6.59
N GLN A 95 2.49 1.72 7.13
CA GLN A 95 1.05 1.50 6.98
C GLN A 95 0.22 2.64 7.60
N SER A 96 0.68 3.22 8.71
CA SER A 96 0.02 4.37 9.36
C SER A 96 0.11 5.60 8.47
N SER A 97 1.29 5.85 7.92
CA SER A 97 1.55 6.96 7.01
C SER A 97 0.68 6.88 5.75
N VAL A 98 0.57 5.71 5.13
CA VAL A 98 -0.30 5.48 3.97
C VAL A 98 -1.77 5.73 4.34
N ARG A 99 -2.22 5.23 5.49
CA ARG A 99 -3.60 5.43 5.95
C ARG A 99 -3.92 6.90 6.18
N ASP A 100 -3.03 7.63 6.85
CA ASP A 100 -3.21 9.04 7.15
C ASP A 100 -3.25 9.88 5.87
N LEU A 101 -2.37 9.57 4.90
CA LEU A 101 -2.40 10.20 3.58
C LEU A 101 -3.73 9.94 2.86
N VAL A 102 -4.18 8.68 2.80
CA VAL A 102 -5.46 8.33 2.12
C VAL A 102 -6.63 9.07 2.77
N LEU A 103 -6.68 9.15 4.10
CA LEU A 103 -7.73 9.89 4.81
C LEU A 103 -7.66 11.39 4.50
N ALA A 104 -6.46 11.98 4.46
CA ALA A 104 -6.27 13.38 4.12
C ALA A 104 -6.69 13.68 2.67
N MET A 105 -6.26 12.85 1.71
CA MET A 105 -6.66 12.98 0.31
C MET A 105 -8.17 12.85 0.12
N ARG A 106 -8.81 11.88 0.78
CA ARG A 106 -10.27 11.70 0.69
C ARG A 106 -11.03 12.90 1.27
N ARG A 107 -10.54 13.54 2.34
CA ARG A 107 -11.13 14.78 2.89
C ARG A 107 -11.08 15.93 1.89
N GLU A 108 -10.09 15.94 1.01
CA GLU A 108 -9.93 16.93 -0.08
C GLU A 108 -10.71 16.58 -1.35
N GLY A 109 -11.44 15.45 -1.34
CA GLY A 109 -12.31 15.00 -2.43
C GLY A 109 -11.69 13.99 -3.39
N TYR A 110 -10.48 13.48 -3.12
CA TYR A 110 -9.90 12.42 -3.94
C TYR A 110 -10.60 11.08 -3.73
N GLU A 111 -10.93 10.40 -4.82
CA GLU A 111 -11.28 8.99 -4.80
C GLU A 111 -9.99 8.17 -4.95
N CYS A 112 -9.50 7.58 -3.84
CA CYS A 112 -8.26 6.82 -3.85
C CYS A 112 -8.32 5.59 -2.92
N LEU A 113 -7.46 4.61 -3.19
CA LEU A 113 -7.19 3.43 -2.37
C LEU A 113 -5.75 3.49 -1.84
N GLY A 114 -5.55 2.93 -0.65
CA GLY A 114 -4.24 2.82 -0.02
C GLY A 114 -3.71 1.40 -0.07
N PHE A 115 -2.49 1.23 -0.57
CA PHE A 115 -1.74 -0.01 -0.51
C PHE A 115 -0.40 0.28 0.18
N ALA A 116 0.07 -0.66 0.99
CA ALA A 116 1.31 -0.56 1.72
C ALA A 116 1.96 -1.95 1.80
N ASP A 117 3.26 -1.99 1.99
CA ASP A 117 3.99 -3.25 2.07
C ASP A 117 3.63 -4.05 3.34
N GLY A 118 3.60 -5.36 3.17
CA GLY A 118 3.28 -6.32 4.21
C GLY A 118 1.77 -6.52 4.44
N ALA A 119 1.46 -7.39 5.40
CA ALA A 119 0.08 -7.70 5.77
C ALA A 119 -0.58 -6.51 6.50
N CYS A 120 -1.89 -6.30 6.32
CA CYS A 120 -2.64 -5.30 7.09
C CYS A 120 -2.47 -5.54 8.59
N ARG A 121 -2.03 -4.51 9.31
CA ARG A 121 -1.86 -4.55 10.77
C ARG A 121 -3.04 -3.97 11.55
N TYR A 122 -3.97 -3.29 10.88
CA TYR A 122 -5.17 -2.70 11.52
C TYR A 122 -6.34 -3.66 11.60
N CYS A 123 -6.46 -4.47 10.57
CA CYS A 123 -7.54 -5.40 10.37
C CYS A 123 -7.00 -6.79 10.70
N GLY A 124 -6.96 -7.10 11.99
CA GLY A 124 -6.36 -8.32 12.52
C GLY A 124 -7.38 -9.43 12.76
N LYS A 125 -7.00 -10.63 12.28
CA LYS A 125 -7.48 -11.99 12.56
C LYS A 125 -8.98 -12.23 12.58
#